data_AF-A0A969M0M6-F1
#
_entry.id   AF-A0A969M0M6-F1
#
_cell.length_a   1.000
_cell.length_b   1.000
_cell.length_c   1.000
_cell.angle_alpha   90.00
_cell.angle_beta   90.00
_cell.angle_gamma   90.00
#
_symmetry.space_group_name_H-M   'P 1'
#
loop_
_entity.id
_entity.type
_entity.pdbx_description
1 polymer ?
#
loop_
_entity_poly.entity_id
_entity_poly.type
_entity_poly.pdbx_seq_one_letter_code
_entity_poly.pdbx_strand_id
1 'polypeptide(L)'
;MEFRTWLYRIEEGISSSIRNCSPRAWDENHISDSWLQNLTHNLQNVTITDISSHFSIEWDAYKAVGALEKDHGDIAFLVKLTFPHQTTSIPKPLTKPLIGVAFLEAKRS
;
A
#
# COMPACT_ATOMS: atom_id res chain seq x y z
N MET A 1 -8.67 8.30 9.48
CA MET A 1 -9.26 8.29 8.13
C MET A 1 -10.24 7.14 8.08
N GLU A 2 -11.41 7.34 7.48
CA GLU A 2 -12.33 6.23 7.25
C GLU A 2 -11.74 5.23 6.24
N PHE A 3 -11.94 3.94 6.47
CA PHE A 3 -11.42 2.85 5.64
C PHE A 3 -11.90 2.98 4.19
N ARG A 4 -13.18 3.32 3.99
CA ARG A 4 -13.73 3.56 2.65
C ARG A 4 -13.10 4.78 1.98
N THR A 5 -12.86 5.85 2.74
CA THR A 5 -12.18 7.04 2.22
C THR A 5 -10.74 6.72 1.83
N TRP A 6 -10.06 5.90 2.62
CA TRP A 6 -8.71 5.44 2.31
C TRP A 6 -8.66 4.60 1.03
N LEU A 7 -9.56 3.62 0.90
CA LEU A 7 -9.68 2.80 -0.32
C LEU A 7 -9.95 3.65 -1.56
N TYR A 8 -10.89 4.60 -1.46
CA TYR A 8 -11.21 5.51 -2.56
C TYR A 8 -10.00 6.36 -2.98
N ARG A 9 -9.22 6.87 -2.01
CA ARG A 9 -8.00 7.65 -2.30
C ARG A 9 -6.91 6.82 -2.96
N ILE A 10 -6.77 5.55 -2.58
CA ILE A 10 -5.85 4.62 -3.26
C ILE A 10 -6.30 4.41 -4.70
N GLU A 11 -7.57 4.07 -4.93
CA GLU A 11 -8.13 3.82 -6.26
C GLU A 11 -8.02 5.04 -7.17
N GLU A 12 -8.37 6.22 -6.68
CA GLU A 12 -8.27 7.46 -7.46
C GLU A 12 -6.81 7.86 -7.69
N GLY A 13 -5.91 7.63 -6.74
CA GLY A 13 -4.46 7.84 -6.91
C GLY A 13 -3.88 6.97 -8.02
N ILE A 14 -4.23 5.69 -8.07
CA ILE A 14 -3.83 4.77 -9.14
C ILE A 14 -4.44 5.22 -10.47
N SER A 15 -5.76 5.41 -10.49
CA SER A 15 -6.49 5.69 -11.73
C SER A 15 -6.08 7.02 -12.36
N SER A 16 -5.88 8.07 -11.56
CA SER A 16 -5.40 9.37 -12.05
C SER A 16 -3.98 9.29 -12.60
N SER A 17 -3.08 8.55 -11.94
CA SER A 17 -1.71 8.34 -12.41
C SER A 17 -1.68 7.62 -13.76
N ILE A 18 -2.51 6.57 -13.93
CA ILE A 18 -2.64 5.85 -15.21
C ILE A 18 -3.19 6.76 -16.30
N ARG A 19 -4.28 7.51 -16.03
CA ARG A 19 -4.88 8.44 -17.00
C ARG A 19 -3.88 9.50 -17.48
N ASN A 20 -3.05 10.00 -16.56
CA ASN A 20 -2.05 11.04 -16.85
C ASN A 20 -0.83 10.53 -17.64
N CYS A 21 -0.68 9.21 -17.84
CA CYS A 21 0.36 8.64 -18.70
C CYS A 21 0.06 8.80 -20.21
N SER A 22 -1.18 9.17 -20.58
CA SER A 22 -1.55 9.48 -21.96
C SER A 22 -0.84 10.74 -22.49
N PRO A 23 -0.42 10.81 -23.77
CA PRO A 23 -0.60 9.84 -24.86
C PRO A 23 0.58 8.87 -24.99
N ARG A 24 1.53 8.87 -24.06
CA ARG A 24 2.68 7.96 -24.14
C ARG A 24 2.14 6.53 -24.12
N ALA A 25 2.67 5.70 -25.01
CA ALA A 25 2.30 4.30 -25.12
C ALA A 25 2.34 3.65 -23.73
N TRP A 26 1.54 2.59 -23.57
CA TRP A 26 1.42 1.75 -22.38
C TRP A 26 2.78 1.13 -21.97
N ASP A 27 3.68 1.97 -21.46
CA ASP A 27 4.96 1.61 -20.87
C ASP A 27 4.66 1.25 -19.42
N GLU A 28 4.61 -0.05 -19.18
CA GLU A 28 4.26 -0.63 -17.88
C GLU A 28 5.19 -0.15 -16.77
N ASN A 29 6.48 0.04 -17.05
CA ASN A 29 7.44 0.54 -16.07
C ASN A 29 7.12 1.99 -15.72
N HIS A 30 6.91 2.84 -16.74
CA HIS A 30 6.53 4.24 -16.51
C HIS A 30 5.22 4.38 -15.74
N ILE A 31 4.21 3.57 -16.07
CA ILE A 31 2.92 3.56 -15.38
C ILE A 31 3.12 3.11 -13.93
N SER A 32 3.83 1.99 -13.71
CA SER A 32 4.10 1.43 -12.39
C SER A 32 4.81 2.42 -11.48
N ASP A 33 5.90 3.01 -11.96
CA ASP A 33 6.67 3.98 -11.19
C ASP A 33 5.83 5.23 -10.87
N SER A 34 5.00 5.68 -11.83
CA SER A 34 4.19 6.89 -11.65
C SER A 34 3.15 6.74 -10.55
N TRP A 35 2.37 5.65 -10.55
CA TRP A 35 1.37 5.46 -9.49
C TRP A 35 2.01 5.06 -8.16
N LEU A 36 3.11 4.30 -8.17
CA LEU A 36 3.85 3.97 -6.95
C LEU A 36 4.33 5.23 -6.24
N GLN A 37 5.02 6.13 -6.95
CA GLN A 37 5.50 7.38 -6.39
C GLN A 37 4.37 8.26 -5.84
N ASN A 38 3.25 8.33 -6.57
CA ASN A 38 2.09 9.10 -6.12
C ASN A 38 1.52 8.54 -4.81
N LEU A 39 1.32 7.23 -4.72
CA LEU A 39 0.74 6.62 -3.54
C LEU A 39 1.69 6.66 -2.32
N THR A 40 2.98 6.36 -2.50
CA THR A 40 3.95 6.39 -1.39
C THR A 40 4.15 7.81 -0.86
N HIS A 41 4.09 8.84 -1.72
CA HIS A 41 4.17 10.22 -1.25
C HIS A 41 2.96 10.66 -0.42
N ASN A 42 1.76 10.22 -0.81
CA ASN A 42 0.51 10.76 -0.26
C ASN A 42 -0.16 9.88 0.82
N LEU A 43 0.11 8.58 0.81
CA LEU A 43 -0.67 7.60 1.57
C LEU A 43 0.18 6.54 2.30
N GLN A 44 1.50 6.71 2.38
CA GLN A 44 2.42 5.78 3.08
C GLN A 44 2.09 5.55 4.56
N ASN A 45 1.48 6.53 5.24
CA ASN A 45 1.15 6.42 6.65
C ASN A 45 -0.26 6.96 6.91
N VAL A 46 -1.16 6.07 7.31
CA VAL A 46 -2.57 6.40 7.57
C VAL A 46 -3.07 5.65 8.80
N THR A 47 -3.73 6.37 9.70
CA THR A 47 -4.53 5.76 10.78
C THR A 47 -5.97 5.58 10.32
N ILE A 48 -6.45 4.33 10.32
CA ILE A 48 -7.82 3.93 10.00
C ILE A 48 -8.63 3.89 11.30
N THR A 49 -9.74 4.64 11.33
CA THR A 49 -10.44 4.98 12.58
C THR A 49 -11.90 4.56 12.64
N ASP A 50 -12.49 4.07 11.55
CA ASP A 50 -13.93 3.78 11.45
C ASP A 50 -14.25 2.28 11.46
N ILE A 51 -13.29 1.45 11.88
CA ILE A 51 -13.50 0.02 12.07
C ILE A 51 -13.32 -0.36 13.55
N SER A 52 -13.97 -1.45 13.96
CA SER A 52 -14.01 -1.92 15.35
C SER A 52 -12.64 -1.99 16.04
N SER A 53 -11.62 -2.36 15.28
CA SER A 53 -10.23 -2.45 15.73
C SER A 53 -9.35 -1.47 14.96
N HIS A 54 -9.65 -0.17 15.06
CA HIS A 54 -8.82 0.96 14.60
C HIS A 54 -7.35 0.55 14.44
N PHE A 55 -6.67 0.88 13.35
CA PHE A 55 -5.26 0.53 13.20
C PHE A 55 -4.52 1.57 12.38
N SER A 56 -3.21 1.69 12.62
CA SER A 56 -2.32 2.46 11.76
C SER A 56 -1.64 1.55 10.76
N ILE A 57 -1.58 2.03 9.51
CA ILE A 57 -0.84 1.41 8.41
C ILE A 57 0.34 2.30 8.10
N GLU A 58 1.52 1.72 8.12
CA GLU A 58 2.72 2.27 7.50
C GLU A 58 3.12 1.31 6.40
N TRP A 59 3.34 1.80 5.19
CA TRP A 59 3.75 0.95 4.08
C TRP A 59 4.66 1.70 3.12
N ASP A 60 5.49 0.93 2.43
CA ASP A 60 6.35 1.39 1.35
C ASP A 60 6.28 0.36 0.22
N ALA A 61 6.57 0.78 -1.00
CA ALA A 61 6.58 -0.10 -2.14
C ALA A 61 7.63 0.30 -3.16
N TYR A 62 8.21 -0.70 -3.80
CA TYR A 62 9.22 -0.50 -4.83
C TYR A 62 9.03 -1.53 -5.95
N LYS A 63 9.46 -1.13 -7.15
CA LYS A 63 9.52 -2.03 -8.30
C LYS A 63 10.66 -3.04 -8.10
N ALA A 64 10.31 -4.32 -8.11
CA ALA A 64 11.26 -5.41 -7.99
C ALA A 64 12.13 -5.48 -9.25
N VAL A 65 13.35 -6.03 -9.11
CA VAL A 65 14.27 -6.26 -10.22
C VAL A 65 14.94 -7.63 -10.09
N GLY A 66 15.23 -8.26 -11.23
CA GLY A 66 16.04 -9.47 -11.28
C GLY A 66 15.33 -10.70 -10.71
N ALA A 67 15.96 -11.39 -9.76
CA ALA A 67 15.39 -12.63 -9.21
C ALA A 67 14.08 -12.40 -8.45
N LEU A 68 13.97 -11.28 -7.73
CA LEU A 68 12.77 -10.96 -6.94
C LEU A 68 11.55 -10.74 -7.85
N GLU A 69 11.76 -10.00 -8.95
CA GLU A 69 10.74 -9.77 -9.98
C GLU A 69 10.28 -11.09 -10.61
N LYS A 70 11.25 -11.93 -11.02
CA LYS A 70 10.97 -13.22 -11.65
C LYS A 70 10.19 -14.18 -10.75
N ASP A 71 10.49 -14.19 -9.45
CA ASP A 71 9.97 -15.20 -8.53
C ASP A 71 8.68 -14.76 -7.83
N HIS A 72 8.43 -13.44 -7.73
CA HIS A 72 7.32 -12.89 -6.94
C HIS A 72 6.48 -11.83 -7.64
N GLY A 73 6.96 -11.24 -8.74
CA GLY A 73 6.27 -10.25 -9.56
C GLY A 73 6.85 -8.84 -9.47
N ASP A 74 6.25 -7.92 -10.22
CA ASP A 74 6.83 -6.61 -10.52
C ASP A 74 7.03 -5.68 -9.32
N ILE A 75 6.22 -5.81 -8.27
CA ILE A 75 6.19 -4.82 -7.18
C ILE A 75 6.15 -5.54 -5.83
N ALA A 76 7.00 -5.09 -4.91
CA ALA A 76 6.98 -5.52 -3.52
C ALA A 76 6.46 -4.39 -2.61
N PHE A 77 5.51 -4.72 -1.74
CA PHE A 77 4.96 -3.84 -0.70
C PHE A 77 5.44 -4.30 0.66
N LEU A 78 6.14 -3.45 1.40
CA LEU A 78 6.42 -3.64 2.81
C LEU A 78 5.30 -2.99 3.62
N VAL A 79 4.59 -3.76 4.44
CA VAL A 79 3.44 -3.27 5.22
C VAL A 79 3.67 -3.51 6.70
N LYS A 80 3.39 -2.50 7.51
CA LYS A 80 3.40 -2.54 8.97
C LYS A 80 2.03 -2.09 9.48
N LEU A 81 1.36 -2.98 10.19
CA LEU A 81 0.08 -2.72 10.85
C LEU A 81 0.30 -2.59 12.36
N THR A 82 -0.18 -1.49 12.93
CA THR A 82 -0.13 -1.23 14.37
C THR A 82 -1.55 -1.14 14.92
N PHE A 83 -1.88 -2.04 15.84
CA PHE A 83 -3.17 -2.06 16.51
C PHE A 83 -3.07 -1.38 17.88
N PRO A 84 -3.97 -0.45 18.23
CA PRO A 84 -4.04 0.14 19.54
C PRO A 84 -4.36 -0.93 20.57
N HIS A 85 -3.82 -0.71 21.77
CA HIS A 85 -4.06 -1.59 22.91
C HIS A 85 -5.56 -1.55 23.26
N GLN A 86 -6.20 -2.73 23.29
CA GLN A 86 -7.51 -2.82 23.95
C GLN A 86 -7.27 -2.68 25.46
N THR A 87 -7.72 -1.56 26.02
CA THR A 87 -7.78 -1.32 27.46
C THR A 87 -8.74 -2.31 28.11
N THR A 88 -8.28 -3.54 28.27
CA THR A 88 -8.84 -4.48 29.21
C THR A 88 -8.10 -4.30 30.52
N SER A 89 -8.79 -4.43 31.65
CA SER A 89 -8.30 -4.19 33.02
C SER A 89 -7.13 -5.09 33.46
N ILE A 90 -6.55 -5.85 32.53
CA ILE A 90 -5.47 -6.80 32.74
C ILE A 90 -4.33 -6.34 31.83
N PRO A 91 -3.12 -6.07 32.37
CA PRO A 91 -1.98 -5.67 31.56
C PRO A 91 -1.57 -6.82 30.62
N LYS A 92 -2.02 -6.76 29.36
CA LYS A 92 -1.49 -7.57 28.26
C LYS A 92 -0.23 -6.89 27.68
N PRO A 93 0.78 -7.66 27.25
CA PRO A 93 1.97 -7.12 26.60
C PRO A 93 1.58 -6.26 25.39
N LEU A 94 2.37 -5.21 25.11
CA LEU A 94 2.23 -4.38 23.94
C LEU A 94 2.04 -5.25 22.69
N THR A 95 0.96 -5.01 21.95
CA THR A 95 0.69 -5.71 20.70
C THR A 95 1.82 -5.40 19.73
N LYS A 96 2.68 -6.39 19.44
CA LYS A 96 3.76 -6.25 18.46
C LYS A 96 3.14 -5.88 17.11
N PRO A 97 3.71 -4.93 16.35
CA PRO A 97 3.21 -4.63 15.02
C PRO A 97 3.28 -5.87 14.12
N LEU A 98 2.28 -6.05 13.26
CA LEU A 98 2.30 -7.06 12.21
C LEU A 98 3.08 -6.48 11.03
N ILE A 99 4.17 -7.11 10.66
CA ILE A 99 5.01 -6.70 9.53
C ILE A 99 4.96 -7.81 8.49
N GLY A 100 4.73 -7.46 7.24
CA GLY A 100 4.66 -8.40 6.14
C GLY A 100 5.11 -7.78 4.82
N VAL A 101 5.35 -8.65 3.85
CA VAL A 101 5.57 -8.27 2.46
C VAL A 101 4.44 -8.84 1.61
N ALA A 102 3.94 -8.04 0.66
CA ALA A 102 3.03 -8.49 -0.38
C ALA A 102 3.64 -8.21 -1.74
N PHE A 103 3.33 -9.04 -2.73
CA PHE A 103 3.83 -8.89 -4.09
C PHE A 103 2.68 -8.71 -5.07
N LEU A 104 2.88 -7.86 -6.07
CA LEU A 104 1.92 -7.57 -7.13
C LEU A 104 2.60 -7.76 -8.48
N GLU A 105 1.94 -8.53 -9.33
CA GLU A 105 2.28 -8.72 -10.73
C GLU A 105 1.38 -7.83 -11.60
N ALA A 106 1.97 -6.95 -12.40
CA ALA A 106 1.28 -6.00 -13.26
C ALA A 106 1.09 -6.58 -14.68
N LYS A 107 0.16 -7.52 -14.85
CA LYS A 107 -0.12 -8.08 -16.19
C LYS A 107 -1.01 -7.18 -17.04
N ARG A 108 -0.65 -7.04 -18.32
CA ARG A 108 -1.58 -6.60 -19.36
C ARG A 108 -2.60 -7.71 -19.65
N SER A 109 -3.88 -7.45 -19.40
CA SER A 109 -5.01 -8.28 -19.82
C SER A 109 -5.56 -7.86 -21.18
#